data_AF-A0A225VEF4-F1
#
_entry.id   AF-A0A225VEF4-F1
#
_cell.length_a   1.000
_cell.length_b   1.000
_cell.length_c   1.000
_cell.angle_alpha   90.00
_cell.angle_beta   90.00
_cell.angle_gamma   90.00
#
_symmetry.space_group_name_H-M   'P 1'
#
loop_
_entity.id
_entity.type
_entity.pdbx_description
1 polymer ?
#
loop_
_entity_poly.entity_id
_entity_poly.type
_entity_poly.pdbx_seq_one_letter_code
_entity_poly.pdbx_strand_id
1 'polypeptide(L)'
;MIENSSCSTASSSSSASSAPRSAACLKRAAERLTVPDAVAWLDHLSLELETATNGGKTQYQLTMKYSPNQLKLEAAATWSTSRTFDEYRAFQKRLLKRLQHGHSCGAECKWLYKVVKHYFPQKSLFCNNCPKVVAARQQTLIRCLTTVQASLVNRGNHGCRILVHDVAAEFNRFVVKGMKDLEANATTDDSPASELSAVTRDSLDSLDSESEDESESEEEEESDCDACHSRHVVCRMHSIK
;
A
#
# COMPACT_ATOMS: atom_id res chain seq x y z
N MET A 1 11.43 53.00 69.17
CA MET A 1 10.65 51.96 68.47
C MET A 1 11.19 51.84 67.07
N ILE A 2 11.74 50.65 66.72
CA ILE A 2 11.71 49.99 65.38
C ILE A 2 12.45 50.74 64.24
N GLU A 3 13.31 50.17 63.39
CA GLU A 3 14.19 49.00 63.30
C GLU A 3 15.08 49.27 62.08
N ASN A 4 16.24 48.61 62.02
CA ASN A 4 17.18 48.62 60.91
C ASN A 4 16.55 48.18 59.57
N SER A 5 17.07 48.67 58.45
CA SER A 5 17.04 47.94 57.18
C SER A 5 18.30 48.16 56.36
N SER A 6 18.97 47.05 56.12
CA SER A 6 20.24 46.87 55.41
C SER A 6 20.01 46.64 53.92
N CYS A 7 20.96 47.05 53.08
CA CYS A 7 21.29 46.32 51.85
C CYS A 7 22.68 46.69 51.35
N SER A 8 23.64 45.75 51.41
CA SER A 8 24.73 45.61 50.43
C SER A 8 25.48 44.29 50.61
N THR A 9 25.41 43.50 49.53
CA THR A 9 26.45 42.63 48.95
C THR A 9 27.22 41.64 49.83
N ALA A 10 27.01 40.34 49.57
CA ALA A 10 27.96 39.49 48.84
C ALA A 10 27.63 38.00 49.09
N SER A 11 27.52 37.23 48.00
CA SER A 11 27.62 35.76 47.87
C SER A 11 27.19 35.45 46.43
N SER A 12 27.74 34.54 45.64
CA SER A 12 28.80 33.57 45.80
C SER A 12 28.97 32.92 44.41
N SER A 13 30.20 32.66 44.02
CA SER A 13 30.60 31.89 42.85
C SER A 13 29.83 30.57 42.69
N SER A 14 29.27 30.33 41.50
CA SER A 14 28.91 29.00 41.02
C SER A 14 29.22 28.87 39.53
N SER A 15 30.46 28.47 39.26
CA SER A 15 30.92 27.97 37.97
C SER A 15 30.26 26.61 37.71
N ALA A 16 29.10 26.61 37.06
CA ALA A 16 28.48 25.41 36.52
C ALA A 16 29.04 25.15 35.12
N SER A 17 29.93 24.16 35.07
CA SER A 17 30.51 23.55 33.88
C SER A 17 29.41 23.13 32.89
N SER A 18 29.28 23.86 31.80
CA SER A 18 28.39 23.53 30.68
C SER A 18 29.03 22.45 29.79
N ALA A 19 28.75 21.18 30.11
CA ALA A 19 29.06 20.06 29.23
C ALA A 19 28.08 20.01 28.02
N PRO A 20 28.51 19.54 26.84
CA PRO A 20 27.85 19.84 25.56
C PRO A 20 26.65 18.92 25.29
N ARG A 21 25.43 19.46 25.36
CA ARG A 21 24.19 18.76 24.97
C ARG A 21 23.98 18.66 23.44
N SER A 22 24.88 19.20 22.62
CA SER A 22 24.65 19.39 21.18
C SER A 22 24.75 18.12 20.34
N ALA A 23 25.63 17.18 20.64
CA ALA A 23 25.85 16.02 19.77
C ALA A 23 24.64 15.07 19.69
N ALA A 24 23.95 14.84 20.81
CA ALA A 24 22.75 14.00 20.85
C ALA A 24 21.54 14.68 20.19
N CYS A 25 21.44 16.01 20.28
CA CYS A 25 20.37 16.76 19.63
C CYS A 25 20.58 16.83 18.11
N LEU A 26 21.84 17.00 17.66
CA LEU A 26 22.20 16.96 16.24
C LEU A 26 22.04 15.57 15.64
N LYS A 27 22.41 14.48 16.35
CA LYS A 27 22.15 13.11 15.88
C LYS A 27 20.66 12.81 15.72
N ARG A 28 19.84 13.20 16.70
CA ARG A 28 18.38 12.99 16.66
C ARG A 28 17.69 13.89 15.63
N ALA A 29 18.28 15.05 15.30
CA ALA A 29 17.86 15.88 14.19
C ALA A 29 18.31 15.31 12.84
N ALA A 30 19.52 14.75 12.74
CA ALA A 30 20.05 14.13 11.53
C ALA A 30 19.29 12.85 11.13
N GLU A 31 18.90 12.01 12.10
CA GLU A 31 18.03 10.84 11.86
C GLU A 31 16.61 11.23 11.38
N ARG A 32 16.13 12.44 11.72
CA ARG A 32 14.88 12.96 11.16
C ARG A 32 15.01 13.45 9.71
N LEU A 33 16.24 13.64 9.22
CA LEU A 33 16.50 14.08 7.84
C LEU A 33 16.74 12.91 6.89
N THR A 34 17.07 11.73 7.42
CA THR A 34 17.24 10.52 6.61
C THR A 34 15.89 9.87 6.37
N VAL A 35 15.38 9.98 5.14
CA VAL A 35 14.18 9.27 4.69
C VAL A 35 14.45 7.77 4.78
N PRO A 36 13.58 6.96 5.42
CA PRO A 36 13.79 5.52 5.49
C PRO A 36 13.85 4.89 4.10
N ASP A 37 14.81 3.99 3.86
CA ASP A 37 15.02 3.36 2.55
C ASP A 37 13.75 2.69 1.99
N ALA A 38 12.95 2.11 2.88
CA ALA A 38 11.68 1.47 2.53
C ALA A 38 10.67 2.41 1.85
N VAL A 39 10.75 3.72 2.09
CA VAL A 39 9.85 4.73 1.51
C VAL A 39 10.56 5.69 0.55
N ALA A 40 11.89 5.77 0.57
CA ALA A 40 12.66 6.71 -0.23
C ALA A 40 12.44 6.53 -1.74
N TRP A 41 12.44 5.28 -2.22
CA TRP A 41 12.26 4.98 -3.64
C TRP A 41 10.81 5.20 -4.12
N LEU A 42 9.83 5.18 -3.20
CA LEU A 42 8.42 5.41 -3.54
C LEU A 42 8.15 6.84 -4.03
N ASP A 43 9.00 7.81 -3.68
CA ASP A 43 8.90 9.20 -4.17
C ASP A 43 9.13 9.31 -5.69
N HIS A 44 9.83 8.32 -6.26
CA HIS A 44 10.16 8.25 -7.68
C HIS A 44 9.35 7.19 -8.44
N LEU A 45 8.38 6.57 -7.76
CA LEU A 45 7.49 5.57 -8.34
C LEU A 45 6.20 6.24 -8.81
N SER A 46 5.79 6.01 -10.05
CA SER A 46 4.44 6.30 -10.50
C SER A 46 3.63 5.01 -10.66
N LEU A 47 2.34 5.11 -10.38
CA LEU A 47 1.38 4.02 -10.45
C LEU A 47 0.32 4.35 -11.49
N GLU A 48 0.09 3.41 -12.39
CA GLU A 48 -1.00 3.46 -13.37
C GLU A 48 -1.80 2.16 -13.26
N LEU A 49 -3.12 2.24 -13.35
CA LEU A 49 -3.98 1.07 -13.26
C LEU A 49 -4.88 0.99 -14.48
N GLU A 50 -4.83 -0.13 -15.17
CA GLU A 50 -5.67 -0.46 -16.31
C GLU A 50 -6.51 -1.70 -16.02
N THR A 51 -7.54 -1.93 -16.84
CA THR A 51 -8.38 -3.12 -16.75
C THR A 51 -8.14 -4.00 -17.97
N ALA A 52 -7.95 -5.29 -17.71
CA ALA A 52 -7.77 -6.31 -18.73
C ALA A 52 -8.78 -7.44 -18.51
N THR A 53 -9.12 -8.16 -19.58
CA THR A 53 -9.92 -9.37 -19.47
C THR A 53 -9.05 -10.56 -19.84
N ASN A 54 -8.88 -11.51 -18.92
CA ASN A 54 -8.12 -12.73 -19.14
C ASN A 54 -9.01 -13.93 -18.82
N GLY A 55 -9.25 -14.80 -19.81
CA GLY A 55 -10.11 -15.98 -19.64
C GLY A 55 -11.54 -15.65 -19.18
N GLY A 56 -12.10 -14.53 -19.65
CA GLY A 56 -13.43 -14.05 -19.25
C GLY A 56 -13.51 -13.44 -17.85
N LYS A 57 -12.39 -13.33 -17.12
CA LYS A 57 -12.30 -12.70 -15.80
C LYS A 57 -11.65 -11.33 -15.91
N THR A 58 -12.25 -10.33 -15.27
CA THR A 58 -11.66 -8.99 -15.16
C THR A 58 -10.44 -9.03 -14.23
N GLN A 59 -9.33 -8.51 -14.72
CA GLN A 59 -8.10 -8.25 -13.97
C GLN A 59 -7.78 -6.76 -14.01
N TYR A 60 -7.11 -6.29 -12.97
CA TYR A 60 -6.62 -4.93 -12.85
C TYR A 60 -5.09 -4.99 -12.93
N GLN A 61 -4.56 -4.46 -14.03
CA GLN A 61 -3.14 -4.41 -14.30
C GLN A 61 -2.57 -3.13 -13.72
N LEU A 62 -1.77 -3.26 -12.68
CA LEU A 62 -1.03 -2.17 -12.07
C LEU A 62 0.35 -2.09 -12.71
N THR A 63 0.64 -0.96 -13.35
CA THR A 63 1.93 -0.63 -13.94
C THR A 63 2.68 0.31 -13.00
N MET A 64 3.90 -0.07 -12.67
CA MET A 64 4.84 0.65 -11.82
C MET A 64 5.93 1.23 -12.72
N LYS A 65 6.17 2.54 -12.66
CA LYS A 65 7.28 3.18 -13.36
C LYS A 65 8.17 3.88 -12.35
N TYR A 66 9.40 3.41 -12.22
CA TYR A 66 10.42 4.00 -11.36
C TYR A 66 11.34 4.89 -12.20
N SER A 67 11.37 6.17 -11.86
CA SER A 67 12.16 7.20 -12.56
C SER A 67 13.01 7.97 -11.56
N PRO A 68 14.18 7.44 -11.16
CA PRO A 68 15.05 8.12 -10.21
C PRO A 68 15.59 9.42 -10.80
N ASN A 69 15.95 10.36 -9.93
CA ASN A 69 16.52 11.63 -10.36
C ASN A 69 17.87 11.39 -11.09
N GLN A 70 18.05 11.99 -12.26
CA GLN A 70 19.15 11.77 -13.21
C GLN A 70 20.57 12.00 -12.65
N LEU A 71 20.68 12.59 -11.46
CA LEU A 71 21.96 12.79 -10.77
C LEU A 71 22.57 11.50 -10.20
N LYS A 72 21.77 10.44 -10.03
CA LYS A 72 22.24 9.09 -9.71
C LYS A 72 22.15 8.22 -10.95
N LEU A 73 23.20 7.43 -11.21
CA LEU A 73 23.29 6.40 -12.27
C LEU A 73 22.33 5.21 -12.05
N GLU A 74 21.18 5.42 -11.41
CA GLU A 74 20.16 4.39 -11.23
C GLU A 74 19.31 4.32 -12.50
N ALA A 75 19.17 3.11 -13.05
CA ALA A 75 18.38 2.90 -14.26
C ALA A 75 16.88 3.05 -13.95
N ALA A 76 16.15 3.71 -14.84
CA ALA A 76 14.69 3.69 -14.81
C ALA A 76 14.18 2.26 -15.03
N ALA A 77 13.11 1.91 -14.35
CA ALA A 77 12.51 0.58 -14.44
C ALA A 77 11.00 0.68 -14.63
N THR A 78 10.41 -0.22 -15.42
CA THR A 78 8.96 -0.33 -15.57
C THR A 78 8.57 -1.80 -15.48
N TRP A 79 7.60 -2.11 -14.64
CA TRP A 79 7.04 -3.46 -14.53
C TRP A 79 5.55 -3.39 -14.29
N SER A 80 4.83 -4.50 -14.50
CA SER A 80 3.40 -4.55 -14.25
C SER A 80 3.02 -5.81 -13.49
N THR A 81 1.88 -5.76 -12.79
CA THR A 81 1.26 -6.90 -12.14
C THR A 81 -0.21 -6.93 -12.47
N SER A 82 -0.72 -8.09 -12.89
CA SER A 82 -2.15 -8.28 -13.11
C SER A 82 -2.76 -9.02 -11.92
N ARG A 83 -3.84 -8.47 -11.38
CA ARG A 83 -4.50 -9.00 -10.18
C ARG A 83 -6.01 -8.99 -10.30
N THR A 84 -6.65 -9.97 -9.69
CA THR A 84 -8.10 -9.99 -9.51
C THR A 84 -8.53 -8.98 -8.44
N PHE A 85 -9.81 -8.58 -8.43
CA PHE A 85 -10.33 -7.69 -7.41
C PHE A 85 -10.20 -8.27 -5.97
N ASP A 86 -10.34 -9.59 -5.83
CA ASP A 86 -10.20 -10.25 -4.53
C ASP A 86 -8.77 -10.11 -3.95
N GLU A 87 -7.74 -10.12 -4.80
CA GLU A 87 -6.37 -9.86 -4.36
C GLU A 87 -6.19 -8.42 -3.83
N TYR A 88 -6.87 -7.44 -4.43
CA TYR A 88 -6.90 -6.06 -3.93
C TYR A 88 -7.62 -5.98 -2.57
N ARG A 89 -8.73 -6.69 -2.40
CA ARG A 89 -9.43 -6.78 -1.10
C ARG A 89 -8.58 -7.46 -0.04
N ALA A 90 -7.86 -8.53 -0.40
CA ALA A 90 -6.93 -9.18 0.50
C ALA A 90 -5.79 -8.23 0.91
N PHE A 91 -5.26 -7.45 -0.04
CA PHE A 91 -4.30 -6.39 0.26
C PHE A 91 -4.87 -5.34 1.21
N GLN A 92 -6.08 -4.84 0.97
CA GLN A 92 -6.74 -3.88 1.86
C GLN A 92 -6.87 -4.43 3.29
N LYS A 93 -7.32 -5.68 3.47
CA LYS A 93 -7.43 -6.32 4.79
C LYS A 93 -6.08 -6.36 5.51
N ARG A 94 -5.01 -6.77 4.81
CA ARG A 94 -3.65 -6.80 5.39
C ARG A 94 -3.15 -5.40 5.73
N LEU A 95 -3.41 -4.42 4.87
CA LEU A 95 -3.02 -3.03 5.09
C LEU A 95 -3.71 -2.42 6.31
N LEU A 96 -5.03 -2.64 6.47
CA LEU A 96 -5.79 -2.20 7.65
C LEU A 96 -5.26 -2.84 8.93
N LYS A 97 -4.90 -4.13 8.89
CA LYS A 97 -4.27 -4.82 10.01
C LYS A 97 -2.93 -4.18 10.39
N ARG A 98 -2.11 -3.78 9.41
CA ARG A 98 -0.83 -3.07 9.65
C ARG A 98 -1.04 -1.65 10.19
N LEU A 99 -2.04 -0.93 9.72
CA LEU A 99 -2.36 0.42 10.20
C LEU A 99 -2.81 0.46 11.67
N GLN A 100 -3.23 -0.69 12.21
CA GLN A 100 -3.73 -0.87 13.58
C GLN A 100 -4.92 0.03 13.91
N HIS A 101 -6.08 -0.58 14.11
CA HIS A 101 -7.26 0.18 14.51
C HIS A 101 -6.99 0.96 15.81
N GLY A 102 -7.29 2.26 15.81
CA GLY A 102 -7.11 3.10 16.99
C GLY A 102 -5.67 3.58 17.26
N HIS A 103 -4.71 3.33 16.36
CA HIS A 103 -3.36 3.88 16.53
C HIS A 103 -3.38 5.41 16.61
N SER A 104 -2.78 5.94 17.67
CA SER A 104 -2.70 7.37 17.95
C SER A 104 -1.25 7.84 17.85
N CYS A 105 -0.97 8.73 16.90
CA CYS A 105 0.32 9.39 16.72
C CYS A 105 0.12 10.76 16.07
N GLY A 106 1.20 11.52 15.91
CA GLY A 106 1.19 12.80 15.18
C GLY A 106 1.18 12.67 13.65
N ALA A 107 1.11 11.45 13.11
CA ALA A 107 1.07 11.16 11.68
C ALA A 107 -0.37 10.86 11.21
N GLU A 108 -0.54 10.67 9.90
CA GLU A 108 -1.83 10.45 9.25
C GLU A 108 -2.47 9.07 9.49
N CYS A 109 -1.92 8.21 10.35
CA CYS A 109 -2.34 6.81 10.48
C CYS A 109 -3.85 6.63 10.68
N LYS A 110 -4.46 7.43 11.57
CA LYS A 110 -5.90 7.39 11.84
C LYS A 110 -6.73 7.79 10.61
N TRP A 111 -6.28 8.80 9.87
CA TRP A 111 -6.93 9.24 8.65
C TRP A 111 -6.78 8.19 7.55
N LEU A 112 -5.57 7.69 7.33
CA LEU A 112 -5.28 6.68 6.31
C LEU A 112 -6.06 5.39 6.56
N TYR A 113 -6.20 4.96 7.82
CA TYR A 113 -7.06 3.82 8.19
C TYR A 113 -8.50 4.04 7.72
N LYS A 114 -9.08 5.21 7.97
CA LYS A 114 -10.44 5.54 7.52
C LYS A 114 -10.53 5.57 5.99
N VAL A 115 -9.55 6.16 5.32
CA VAL A 115 -9.50 6.21 3.86
C VAL A 115 -9.52 4.79 3.29
N VAL A 116 -8.60 3.93 3.74
CA VAL A 116 -8.50 2.55 3.28
C VAL A 116 -9.71 1.72 3.69
N LYS A 117 -10.33 1.96 4.86
CA LYS A 117 -11.51 1.20 5.29
C LYS A 117 -12.74 1.55 4.46
N HIS A 118 -13.02 2.84 4.27
CA HIS A 118 -14.32 3.31 3.78
C HIS A 118 -14.34 3.63 2.28
N TYR A 119 -13.20 4.02 1.68
CA TYR A 119 -13.18 4.41 0.26
C TYR A 119 -12.67 3.30 -0.64
N PHE A 120 -12.16 2.19 -0.11
CA PHE A 120 -11.80 1.06 -0.94
C PHE A 120 -13.07 0.44 -1.53
N PRO A 121 -13.07 0.09 -2.83
CA PRO A 121 -14.27 -0.45 -3.45
C PRO A 121 -14.75 -1.71 -2.73
N GLN A 122 -16.06 -1.83 -2.59
CA GLN A 122 -16.70 -2.99 -2.00
C GLN A 122 -16.96 -4.08 -3.05
N LYS A 123 -17.21 -5.30 -2.58
CA LYS A 123 -17.75 -6.36 -3.42
C LYS A 123 -19.16 -5.95 -3.83
N SER A 124 -19.45 -6.02 -5.12
CA SER A 124 -20.82 -5.86 -5.57
C SER A 124 -21.45 -7.24 -5.57
N LEU A 125 -22.65 -7.35 -5.01
CA LEU A 125 -23.42 -8.60 -5.05
C LEU A 125 -23.98 -8.88 -6.45
N PHE A 126 -24.03 -7.85 -7.31
CA PHE A 126 -24.54 -7.94 -8.68
C PHE A 126 -23.59 -7.27 -9.68
N CYS A 127 -23.58 -7.74 -10.93
CA CYS A 127 -22.91 -7.04 -12.05
C CYS A 127 -21.40 -6.72 -11.85
N ASN A 128 -20.64 -7.62 -11.20
CA ASN A 128 -19.21 -7.42 -10.93
C ASN A 128 -18.34 -7.15 -12.16
N ASN A 129 -18.75 -7.64 -13.33
CA ASN A 129 -18.05 -7.47 -14.60
C ASN A 129 -18.69 -6.41 -15.50
N CYS A 130 -19.67 -5.65 -15.00
CA CYS A 130 -20.27 -4.55 -15.77
C CYS A 130 -19.21 -3.48 -16.03
N PRO A 131 -19.05 -2.99 -17.28
CA PRO A 131 -18.02 -2.01 -17.62
C PRO A 131 -18.01 -0.77 -16.73
N LYS A 132 -19.20 -0.27 -16.34
CA LYS A 132 -19.32 0.88 -15.42
C LYS A 132 -18.77 0.56 -14.02
N VAL A 133 -19.11 -0.60 -13.47
CA VAL A 133 -18.63 -1.07 -12.16
C VAL A 133 -17.12 -1.28 -12.21
N VAL A 134 -16.63 -1.92 -13.26
CA VAL A 134 -15.20 -2.18 -13.48
C VAL A 134 -14.41 -0.87 -13.55
N ALA A 135 -14.88 0.11 -14.32
CA ALA A 135 -14.24 1.42 -14.43
C ALA A 135 -14.26 2.22 -13.12
N ALA A 136 -15.40 2.28 -12.43
CA ALA A 136 -15.50 2.95 -11.13
C ALA A 136 -14.57 2.30 -10.09
N ARG A 137 -14.49 0.96 -10.10
CA ARG A 137 -13.62 0.18 -9.23
C ARG A 137 -12.14 0.45 -9.57
N GLN A 138 -11.76 0.47 -10.85
CA GLN A 138 -10.41 0.84 -11.31
C GLN A 138 -9.99 2.21 -10.77
N GLN A 139 -10.81 3.25 -10.99
CA GLN A 139 -10.52 4.61 -10.53
C GLN A 139 -10.37 4.70 -9.00
N THR A 140 -11.22 3.98 -8.27
CA THR A 140 -11.17 3.98 -6.81
C THR A 140 -9.92 3.25 -6.30
N LEU A 141 -9.55 2.12 -6.92
CA LEU A 141 -8.35 1.36 -6.56
C LEU A 141 -7.08 2.19 -6.75
N ILE A 142 -6.90 2.82 -7.91
CA ILE A 142 -5.71 3.64 -8.16
C ILE A 142 -5.63 4.82 -7.19
N ARG A 143 -6.76 5.47 -6.91
CA ARG A 143 -6.82 6.55 -5.91
C ARG A 143 -6.42 6.08 -4.51
N CYS A 144 -6.88 4.91 -4.09
CA CYS A 144 -6.48 4.36 -2.79
C CYS A 144 -4.98 4.06 -2.75
N LEU A 145 -4.41 3.45 -3.79
CA LEU A 145 -2.99 3.13 -3.84
C LEU A 145 -2.11 4.40 -3.82
N THR A 146 -2.44 5.40 -4.64
CA THR A 146 -1.70 6.66 -4.68
C THR A 146 -1.85 7.44 -3.38
N THR A 147 -2.99 7.35 -2.70
CA THR A 147 -3.17 7.96 -1.37
C THR A 147 -2.28 7.29 -0.32
N VAL A 148 -2.21 5.95 -0.31
CA VAL A 148 -1.31 5.21 0.59
C VAL A 148 0.14 5.60 0.31
N GLN A 149 0.54 5.62 -0.97
CA GLN A 149 1.87 6.06 -1.39
C GLN A 149 2.18 7.48 -0.91
N ALA A 150 1.26 8.43 -1.13
CA ALA A 150 1.41 9.83 -0.72
C ALA A 150 1.64 9.96 0.80
N SER A 151 0.87 9.22 1.62
CA SER A 151 1.10 9.19 3.06
C SER A 151 2.45 8.57 3.44
N LEU A 152 2.92 7.55 2.72
CA LEU A 152 4.22 6.91 2.96
C LEU A 152 5.40 7.84 2.61
N VAL A 153 5.31 8.62 1.54
CA VAL A 153 6.38 9.56 1.13
C VAL A 153 6.32 10.90 1.88
N ASN A 154 5.18 11.23 2.50
CA ASN A 154 5.02 12.42 3.32
C ASN A 154 5.96 12.36 4.53
N ARG A 155 7.01 13.21 4.51
CA ARG A 155 8.02 13.30 5.58
C ARG A 155 7.45 13.61 6.95
N GLY A 156 6.30 14.29 7.04
CA GLY A 156 5.59 14.51 8.30
C GLY A 156 5.15 13.22 8.99
N ASN A 157 4.96 12.14 8.22
CA ASN A 157 4.57 10.84 8.74
C ASN A 157 5.76 9.95 9.14
N HIS A 158 7.00 10.33 8.80
CA HIS A 158 8.18 9.47 8.99
C HIS A 158 8.58 9.27 10.46
N GLY A 159 8.01 10.06 11.37
CA GLY A 159 8.13 9.82 12.81
C GLY A 159 7.31 8.63 13.33
N CYS A 160 6.37 8.09 12.53
CA CYS A 160 5.55 6.95 12.94
C CYS A 160 6.14 5.63 12.42
N ARG A 161 6.61 4.79 13.36
CA ARG A 161 7.18 3.47 13.05
C ARG A 161 6.23 2.54 12.29
N ILE A 162 4.95 2.54 12.64
CA ILE A 162 3.94 1.70 11.97
C ILE A 162 3.87 2.06 10.48
N LEU A 163 3.84 3.35 10.17
CA LEU A 163 3.69 3.82 8.81
C LEU A 163 4.95 3.53 7.98
N VAL A 164 6.14 3.87 8.50
CA VAL A 164 7.41 3.70 7.74
C VAL A 164 7.94 2.27 7.69
N HIS A 165 7.50 1.37 8.58
CA HIS A 165 7.91 -0.03 8.57
C HIS A 165 6.78 -0.96 8.16
N ASP A 166 5.72 -1.05 8.97
CA ASP A 166 4.71 -2.10 8.79
C ASP A 166 3.85 -1.85 7.54
N VAL A 167 3.36 -0.63 7.37
CA VAL A 167 2.54 -0.22 6.23
C VAL A 167 3.40 -0.17 4.96
N ALA A 168 4.59 0.43 5.03
CA ALA A 168 5.53 0.48 3.92
C ALA A 168 5.93 -0.92 3.43
N ALA A 169 6.21 -1.87 4.33
CA ALA A 169 6.56 -3.24 3.95
C ALA A 169 5.41 -3.97 3.24
N GLU A 170 4.17 -3.80 3.71
CA GLU A 170 3.00 -4.39 3.04
C GLU A 170 2.76 -3.76 1.67
N PHE A 171 2.87 -2.43 1.57
CA PHE A 171 2.73 -1.71 0.29
C PHE A 171 3.81 -2.12 -0.71
N ASN A 172 5.09 -2.12 -0.28
CA ASN A 172 6.22 -2.55 -1.11
C ASN A 172 6.06 -3.98 -1.60
N ARG A 173 5.64 -4.90 -0.73
CA ARG A 173 5.37 -6.29 -1.12
C ARG A 173 4.30 -6.37 -2.21
N PHE A 174 3.28 -5.51 -2.14
CA PHE A 174 2.20 -5.49 -3.12
C PHE A 174 2.67 -5.01 -4.50
N VAL A 175 3.49 -3.95 -4.54
CA VAL A 175 3.97 -3.33 -5.80
C VAL A 175 5.19 -4.04 -6.40
N VAL A 176 6.08 -4.63 -5.60
CA VAL A 176 7.33 -5.27 -6.10
C VAL A 176 7.09 -6.70 -6.61
N LYS A 177 5.97 -7.35 -6.26
CA LYS A 177 5.73 -8.78 -6.60
C LYS A 177 5.97 -9.12 -8.09
N GLY A 178 5.72 -8.21 -9.03
CA GLY A 178 5.94 -8.43 -10.47
C GLY A 178 7.37 -8.27 -10.97
N MET A 179 8.28 -7.68 -10.20
CA MET A 179 9.70 -7.60 -10.59
C MET A 179 10.35 -8.99 -10.61
N LYS A 180 9.97 -9.86 -9.66
CA LYS A 180 10.49 -11.23 -9.58
C LYS A 180 10.04 -12.11 -10.74
N ASP A 181 8.81 -11.89 -11.23
CA ASP A 181 8.27 -12.60 -12.39
C ASP A 181 9.00 -12.17 -13.69
N LEU A 182 9.47 -10.92 -13.77
CA LEU A 182 10.27 -10.42 -14.89
C LEU A 182 11.69 -11.01 -14.90
N GLU A 183 12.34 -11.10 -13.73
CA GLU A 183 13.66 -11.73 -13.58
C GLU A 183 13.62 -13.25 -13.89
N ALA A 184 12.56 -13.94 -13.50
CA ALA A 184 12.37 -15.36 -13.80
C ALA A 184 12.15 -15.61 -15.31
N ASN A 185 11.45 -14.70 -16.00
CA ASN A 185 11.20 -14.84 -17.45
C ASN A 185 12.40 -14.38 -18.31
N ALA A 186 13.23 -13.45 -17.81
CA ALA A 186 14.44 -12.98 -18.51
C ALA A 186 15.57 -14.03 -18.62
N THR A 187 15.45 -15.17 -17.92
CA THR A 187 16.41 -16.28 -17.99
C THR A 187 16.03 -17.39 -18.98
N THR A 188 14.95 -17.21 -19.77
CA THR A 188 14.44 -18.22 -20.71
C THR A 188 14.63 -17.88 -22.19
N ASP A 189 15.51 -16.94 -22.53
CA ASP A 189 15.84 -16.62 -23.93
C ASP A 189 17.11 -17.36 -24.38
N ASP A 190 16.98 -18.67 -24.64
CA ASP A 190 17.76 -19.34 -25.68
C ASP A 190 16.94 -20.47 -26.35
N SER A 191 16.59 -20.19 -27.61
CA SER A 191 16.36 -21.06 -28.77
C SER A 191 15.44 -22.31 -28.70
N PRO A 192 14.58 -22.52 -29.73
CA PRO A 192 13.64 -23.64 -29.80
C PRO A 192 14.27 -24.88 -30.47
N ALA A 193 14.16 -26.05 -29.83
CA ALA A 193 14.40 -27.33 -30.51
C ALA A 193 13.58 -28.48 -29.89
N SER A 194 12.77 -29.09 -30.77
CA SER A 194 12.38 -30.50 -30.84
C SER A 194 11.56 -31.18 -29.73
N GLU A 195 10.29 -31.38 -30.08
CA GLU A 195 9.58 -32.67 -30.20
C GLU A 195 9.60 -33.73 -29.07
N LEU A 196 8.37 -33.97 -28.57
CA LEU A 196 7.65 -35.25 -28.41
C LEU A 196 8.03 -36.29 -27.33
N SER A 197 6.94 -36.86 -26.81
CA SER A 197 6.76 -38.02 -25.91
C SER A 197 6.94 -37.72 -24.40
N ALA A 198 6.13 -38.23 -23.47
CA ALA A 198 5.24 -39.37 -23.52
C ALA A 198 4.07 -39.21 -22.55
N VAL A 199 2.95 -39.84 -22.90
CA VAL A 199 1.81 -40.15 -22.04
C VAL A 199 2.26 -41.12 -20.95
N THR A 200 2.00 -40.81 -19.68
CA THR A 200 1.79 -41.84 -18.65
C THR A 200 0.60 -41.45 -17.78
N ARG A 201 -0.40 -42.33 -17.84
CA ARG A 201 -1.58 -42.40 -16.98
C ARG A 201 -1.20 -42.71 -15.52
N ASP A 202 -2.20 -42.48 -14.69
CA ASP A 202 -2.48 -43.11 -13.40
C ASP A 202 -1.74 -42.58 -12.17
N SER A 203 -2.45 -41.82 -11.33
CA SER A 203 -3.02 -42.41 -10.10
C SER A 203 -3.94 -41.43 -9.39
N LEU A 204 -5.11 -41.95 -9.04
CA LEU A 204 -6.08 -41.39 -8.11
C LEU A 204 -5.54 -41.65 -6.70
N ASP A 205 -5.55 -40.65 -5.83
CA ASP A 205 -5.97 -40.91 -4.46
C ASP A 205 -6.52 -39.64 -3.79
N SER A 206 -7.68 -39.85 -3.17
CA SER A 206 -8.49 -38.93 -2.39
C SER A 206 -8.03 -39.05 -0.94
N LEU A 207 -7.99 -37.96 -0.18
CA LEU A 207 -8.45 -37.96 1.22
C LEU A 207 -8.83 -36.53 1.64
N ASP A 208 -10.05 -36.45 2.17
CA ASP A 208 -10.65 -35.36 2.95
C ASP A 208 -9.76 -34.87 4.09
N SER A 209 -9.80 -33.56 4.35
CA SER A 209 -9.51 -33.04 5.68
C SER A 209 -10.35 -31.79 5.94
N GLU A 210 -11.30 -31.99 6.85
CA GLU A 210 -12.32 -31.09 7.37
C GLU A 210 -11.74 -30.14 8.45
N SER A 211 -12.57 -29.20 8.93
CA SER A 211 -12.41 -28.24 10.04
C SER A 211 -11.71 -26.90 9.69
N GLU A 212 -12.16 -25.72 10.10
CA GLU A 212 -13.21 -25.29 11.04
C GLU A 212 -13.65 -23.86 10.64
N ASP A 213 -14.97 -23.62 10.66
CA ASP A 213 -15.62 -22.33 10.40
C ASP A 213 -15.52 -21.42 11.64
N GLU A 214 -14.84 -20.29 11.51
CA GLU A 214 -14.92 -19.17 12.45
C GLU A 214 -15.69 -18.04 11.77
N SER A 215 -16.98 -17.95 12.07
CA SER A 215 -17.88 -16.90 11.59
C SER A 215 -17.71 -15.63 12.43
N GLU A 216 -16.94 -14.66 11.94
CA GLU A 216 -17.04 -13.27 12.41
C GLU A 216 -18.22 -12.58 11.71
N SER A 217 -19.23 -12.23 12.50
CA SER A 217 -20.36 -11.40 12.12
C SER A 217 -19.89 -9.98 11.78
N GLU A 218 -19.67 -9.70 10.51
CA GLU A 218 -19.61 -8.33 9.99
C GLU A 218 -21.05 -7.80 9.88
N GLU A 219 -21.43 -6.85 10.73
CA GLU A 219 -22.64 -6.04 10.55
C GLU A 219 -22.52 -5.28 9.22
N GLU A 220 -23.17 -5.80 8.18
CA GLU A 220 -23.31 -5.14 6.90
C GLU A 220 -24.31 -3.98 7.05
N GLU A 221 -23.79 -2.76 7.21
CA GLU A 221 -24.57 -1.58 6.88
C GLU A 221 -24.86 -1.61 5.37
N GLU A 222 -26.12 -1.90 5.06
CA GLU A 222 -26.72 -1.79 3.74
C GLU A 222 -26.67 -0.32 3.28
N SER A 223 -25.52 0.11 2.76
CA SER A 223 -25.40 1.39 2.08
C SER A 223 -25.83 1.20 0.63
N ASP A 224 -27.08 1.59 0.37
CA ASP A 224 -27.67 1.63 -0.96
C ASP A 224 -26.76 2.45 -1.89
N CYS A 225 -26.11 1.77 -2.84
CA CYS A 225 -25.26 2.44 -3.80
C CYS A 225 -26.16 3.07 -4.88
N ASP A 226 -26.30 4.40 -4.85
CA ASP A 226 -27.03 5.23 -5.81
C ASP A 226 -26.55 5.12 -7.29
N ALA A 227 -25.67 4.17 -7.59
CA ALA A 227 -25.07 4.01 -8.91
C ALA A 227 -26.02 3.42 -9.97
N CYS A 228 -27.28 3.08 -9.66
CA CYS A 228 -28.19 2.41 -10.59
C CYS A 228 -29.68 2.85 -10.54
N HIS A 229 -30.01 4.07 -10.13
CA HIS A 229 -31.38 4.61 -10.26
C HIS A 229 -31.74 5.10 -11.69
N SER A 230 -31.25 4.42 -12.73
CA SER A 230 -31.79 4.58 -14.09
C SER A 230 -32.24 3.24 -14.63
N ARG A 231 -33.46 2.86 -14.25
CA ARG A 231 -34.31 2.02 -15.09
C ARG A 231 -34.32 2.67 -16.48
N HIS A 232 -33.88 1.96 -17.52
CA HIS A 232 -33.71 2.38 -18.93
C HIS A 232 -32.28 2.67 -19.41
N VAL A 233 -31.34 1.73 -19.28
CA VAL A 233 -30.35 1.53 -20.36
C VAL A 233 -30.09 0.03 -20.53
N VAL A 234 -30.67 -0.54 -21.57
CA VAL A 234 -30.35 -1.89 -22.07
C VAL A 234 -28.87 -1.90 -22.47
N CYS A 235 -28.02 -2.66 -21.77
CA CYS A 235 -26.70 -3.00 -22.27
C CYS A 235 -26.86 -3.87 -23.51
N ARG A 236 -26.82 -3.26 -24.70
CA ARG A 236 -26.71 -3.99 -25.96
C ARG A 236 -25.32 -4.62 -26.02
N MET A 237 -25.28 -5.92 -25.76
CA MET A 237 -24.15 -6.77 -26.15
C MET A 237 -24.05 -6.72 -27.67
N HIS A 238 -22.98 -6.14 -28.23
CA HIS A 238 -22.67 -6.33 -29.64
C HIS A 238 -22.09 -7.73 -29.80
N SER A 239 -22.90 -8.65 -30.34
CA SER A 239 -22.39 -9.89 -30.90
C SER A 239 -21.71 -9.54 -32.22
N ILE A 240 -20.38 -9.60 -32.24
CA ILE A 240 -19.60 -9.53 -33.48
C ILE A 240 -19.77 -10.88 -34.17
N LYS A 241 -20.03 -10.81 -35.49
CA LYS A 241 -20.30 -11.94 -36.38
C LYS A 241 -19.01 -12.40 -37.04
#